data_AF-A0AA38MGJ3-F1
#
_entry.id   AF-A0AA38MGJ3-F1
#
_cell.length_a   1.000
_cell.length_b   1.000
_cell.length_c   1.000
_cell.angle_alpha   90.00
_cell.angle_beta   90.00
_cell.angle_gamma   90.00
#
_symmetry.space_group_name_H-M   'P 1'
#
loop_
_entity.id
_entity.type
_entity.pdbx_description
1 polymer ?
#
loop_
_entity_poly.entity_id
_entity_poly.type
_entity_poly.pdbx_seq_one_letter_code
_entity_poly.pdbx_strand_id
1 'polypeptide(L)'
;MQVTLTAVSDAECRITYGSQLAENMVCFEGNYNEGNCFGDSGSPITQYISRGYVIAHAISSFFSANGCESTDPSGYTKLFPYSDWIHNVIYNNNYKIMPSI
;
A
#
# COMPACT_ATOMS: atom_id res chain seq x y z
N MET A 1 -8.70 -13.75 3.77
CA MET A 1 -7.40 -14.12 4.36
C MET A 1 -6.62 -12.83 4.58
N GLN A 2 -5.77 -12.73 5.59
CA GLN A 2 -4.92 -11.56 5.83
C GLN A 2 -3.51 -12.04 6.18
N VAL A 3 -2.50 -11.25 5.80
CA VAL A 3 -1.08 -11.48 6.12
C VAL A 3 -0.51 -10.23 6.77
N THR A 4 0.55 -10.40 7.57
CA THR A 4 1.26 -9.27 8.18
C THR A 4 2.46 -8.95 7.32
N LEU A 5 2.53 -7.71 6.84
CA LEU A 5 3.61 -7.25 5.98
C LEU A 5 4.40 -6.13 6.67
N THR A 6 5.69 -6.04 6.36
CA THR A 6 6.61 -5.02 6.86
C THR A 6 7.03 -4.11 5.72
N ALA A 7 7.08 -2.80 5.98
CA ALA A 7 7.55 -1.84 4.99
C ALA A 7 9.06 -2.01 4.77
N VAL A 8 9.45 -2.11 3.51
CA VAL A 8 10.84 -2.20 3.07
C VAL A 8 11.35 -0.80 2.72
N SER A 9 12.63 -0.52 3.01
CA SER A 9 13.20 0.78 2.67
C SER A 9 13.24 1.02 1.16
N ASP A 10 13.10 2.27 0.72
CA ASP A 10 13.17 2.60 -0.71
C ASP A 10 14.51 2.14 -1.33
N ALA A 11 15.62 2.20 -0.57
CA ALA A 11 16.93 1.75 -1.05
C ALA A 11 16.96 0.25 -1.30
N GLU A 12 16.42 -0.54 -0.38
CA GLU A 12 16.34 -1.99 -0.49
C GLU A 12 15.37 -2.41 -1.59
N CYS A 13 14.20 -1.78 -1.69
CA CYS A 13 13.27 -2.10 -2.77
C CYS A 13 13.81 -1.74 -4.17
N ARG A 14 14.67 -0.72 -4.26
CA ARG A 14 15.38 -0.37 -5.49
C ARG A 14 16.42 -1.41 -5.91
N ILE A 15 16.86 -2.32 -5.03
CA ILE A 15 17.72 -3.44 -5.42
C ILE A 15 16.96 -4.33 -6.42
N THR A 16 15.66 -4.55 -6.20
CA THR A 16 14.80 -5.37 -7.06
C THR A 16 14.25 -4.58 -8.25
N TYR A 17 13.68 -3.39 -8.01
CA TYR A 17 12.92 -2.66 -9.05
C TYR A 17 13.66 -1.47 -9.69
N GLY A 18 14.81 -1.07 -9.14
CA GLY A 18 15.63 0.00 -9.68
C GLY A 18 14.87 1.32 -9.88
N SER A 19 14.94 1.87 -11.08
CA SER A 19 14.29 3.13 -11.44
C SER A 19 12.77 3.01 -11.64
N GLN A 20 12.21 1.80 -11.64
CA GLN A 20 10.76 1.60 -11.76
C GLN A 20 10.03 2.00 -10.48
N LEU A 21 10.72 2.02 -9.33
CA LEU A 21 10.15 2.49 -8.07
C LEU A 21 10.05 4.03 -8.07
N ALA A 22 8.83 4.53 -8.23
CA ALA A 22 8.53 5.95 -8.13
C ALA A 22 8.54 6.44 -6.67
N GLU A 23 8.69 7.76 -6.46
CA GLU A 23 8.78 8.37 -5.12
C GLU A 23 7.51 8.14 -4.26
N ASN A 24 6.35 8.14 -4.91
CA ASN A 24 5.05 7.88 -4.31
C ASN A 24 4.75 6.37 -4.10
N MET A 25 5.71 5.49 -4.34
CA MET A 25 5.59 4.05 -4.13
C MET A 25 6.39 3.60 -2.91
N VAL A 26 5.97 2.48 -2.33
CA VAL A 26 6.60 1.80 -1.20
C VAL A 26 6.48 0.30 -1.43
N CYS A 27 7.41 -0.47 -0.89
CA CYS A 27 7.36 -1.91 -0.97
C CYS A 27 7.12 -2.52 0.39
N PHE A 28 6.47 -3.68 0.39
CA PHE A 28 6.22 -4.47 1.59
C PHE A 28 6.59 -5.92 1.34
N GLU A 29 7.07 -6.58 2.38
CA GLU A 29 7.38 -8.01 2.38
C GLU A 29 6.72 -8.70 3.58
N GLY A 30 6.30 -9.94 3.39
CA GLY A 30 5.74 -10.78 4.43
C GLY A 30 6.67 -11.94 4.78
N ASN A 31 6.11 -12.96 5.42
CA ASN A 31 6.87 -14.17 5.69
C ASN A 31 7.17 -14.92 4.38
N TYR A 32 8.46 -15.10 4.07
CA TYR A 32 8.94 -15.79 2.86
C TYR A 32 8.46 -15.17 1.55
N ASN A 33 7.36 -15.66 0.97
CA ASN A 33 6.77 -15.17 -0.28
C ASN A 33 5.37 -14.57 -0.10
N GLU A 34 5.00 -14.25 1.14
CA GLU A 34 3.76 -13.53 1.42
C GLU A 34 3.84 -12.10 0.90
N GLY A 35 2.87 -11.72 0.09
CA GLY A 35 2.75 -10.41 -0.54
C GLY A 35 1.40 -10.25 -1.24
N ASN A 36 1.27 -9.24 -2.11
CA ASN A 36 0.12 -9.15 -3.01
C ASN A 36 0.26 -10.14 -4.18
N CYS A 37 -0.87 -10.68 -4.64
CA CYS A 37 -0.90 -11.48 -5.86
C CYS A 37 -2.06 -11.05 -6.79
N PHE A 38 -2.30 -11.82 -7.84
CA PHE A 38 -3.43 -11.65 -8.74
C PHE A 38 -4.75 -11.58 -7.97
N GLY A 39 -5.51 -10.50 -8.18
CA GLY A 39 -6.78 -10.26 -7.49
C GLY A 39 -6.66 -9.37 -6.26
N ASP A 40 -5.44 -9.13 -5.74
CA ASP A 40 -5.22 -8.24 -4.58
C ASP A 40 -4.92 -6.79 -4.99
N SER A 41 -4.79 -6.51 -6.29
CA SER A 41 -4.59 -5.15 -6.80
C SER A 41 -5.72 -4.22 -6.33
N GLY A 42 -5.36 -3.09 -5.72
CA GLY A 42 -6.31 -2.15 -5.12
C GLY A 42 -6.65 -2.42 -3.65
N SER A 43 -6.21 -3.53 -3.06
CA SER A 43 -6.38 -3.80 -1.63
C SER A 43 -5.49 -2.89 -0.75
N PRO A 44 -5.93 -2.50 0.45
CA PRO A 44 -5.17 -1.62 1.32
C PRO A 44 -4.19 -2.37 2.24
N ILE A 45 -3.03 -1.78 2.49
CA ILE A 45 -2.23 -2.05 3.70
C ILE A 45 -2.87 -1.30 4.86
N THR A 46 -3.29 -2.02 5.88
CA THR A 46 -3.97 -1.45 7.05
C THR A 46 -3.18 -1.64 8.33
N GLN A 47 -3.28 -0.66 9.23
CA GLN A 47 -2.76 -0.73 10.59
C GLN A 47 -3.90 -0.48 11.56
N TYR A 48 -4.08 -1.42 12.49
CA TYR A 48 -4.96 -1.21 13.64
C TYR A 48 -4.27 -0.28 14.63
N ILE A 49 -4.95 0.81 14.97
CA ILE A 49 -4.51 1.75 16.00
C ILE A 49 -5.43 1.64 17.23
N SER A 50 -5.12 2.38 18.29
CA SER A 50 -5.90 2.37 19.53
C SER A 50 -7.39 2.63 19.29
N ARG A 51 -8.25 2.08 20.15
CA ARG A 51 -9.72 2.29 20.13
C ARG A 51 -10.45 1.73 18.90
N GLY A 52 -9.86 0.75 18.22
CA GLY A 52 -10.51 0.02 17.11
C GLY A 52 -10.53 0.77 15.78
N TYR A 53 -9.81 1.88 15.67
CA TYR A 53 -9.64 2.56 14.38
C TYR A 53 -8.60 1.84 13.52
N VAL A 54 -8.78 1.96 12.20
CA VAL A 54 -7.89 1.39 11.19
C VAL A 54 -7.41 2.51 10.28
N ILE A 55 -6.11 2.57 10.06
CA ILE A 55 -5.50 3.49 9.10
C ILE A 55 -5.05 2.68 7.88
N ALA A 56 -5.42 3.14 6.69
CA ALA A 56 -4.85 2.63 5.44
C ALA A 56 -3.60 3.45 5.07
N HIS A 57 -2.48 2.78 4.83
CA HIS A 57 -1.19 3.43 4.56
C HIS A 57 -0.79 3.41 3.09
N ALA A 58 -1.15 2.34 2.38
CA ALA A 58 -0.80 2.14 0.98
C ALA A 58 -1.82 1.27 0.25
N ILE A 59 -1.83 1.32 -1.07
CA ILE A 59 -2.72 0.53 -1.94
C ILE A 59 -1.88 -0.40 -2.81
N SER A 60 -2.22 -1.69 -2.83
CA SER A 60 -1.58 -2.71 -3.66
C SER A 60 -1.62 -2.32 -5.14
N SER A 61 -0.45 -2.29 -5.80
CA SER A 61 -0.32 -1.79 -7.17
C SER A 61 0.33 -2.80 -8.11
N PHE A 62 1.46 -3.38 -7.73
CA PHE A 62 2.20 -4.34 -8.56
C PHE A 62 2.90 -5.40 -7.70
N PHE A 63 3.32 -6.48 -8.34
CA PHE A 63 4.19 -7.52 -7.79
C PHE A 63 5.30 -7.83 -8.80
N SER A 64 6.28 -8.64 -8.39
CA SER A 64 7.43 -8.97 -9.24
C SER A 64 7.04 -9.66 -10.55
N ALA A 65 7.78 -9.33 -11.61
CA ALA A 65 7.69 -10.05 -12.89
C ALA A 65 8.12 -11.53 -12.77
N ASN A 66 8.86 -11.88 -11.71
CA ASN A 66 9.19 -13.27 -11.36
C ASN A 66 7.98 -14.06 -10.80
N GLY A 67 6.83 -13.39 -10.62
CA GLY A 67 5.61 -13.95 -10.06
C GLY A 67 5.40 -13.60 -8.59
N CYS A 68 4.14 -13.65 -8.14
CA CYS A 68 3.78 -13.31 -6.76
C CYS A 68 4.27 -14.35 -5.73
N GLU A 69 4.64 -15.56 -6.18
CA GLU A 69 5.23 -16.60 -5.32
C GLU A 69 6.75 -16.45 -5.13
N SER A 70 7.36 -15.45 -5.76
CA SER A 70 8.78 -15.10 -5.54
C SER A 70 8.97 -14.45 -4.16
N THR A 71 10.22 -14.40 -3.70
CA THR A 71 10.58 -13.68 -2.45
C THR A 71 10.85 -12.19 -2.70
N ASP A 72 10.53 -11.67 -3.89
CA ASP A 72 10.67 -10.26 -4.19
C ASP A 72 9.59 -9.46 -3.47
N PRO A 73 9.90 -8.26 -2.95
CA PRO A 73 8.93 -7.48 -2.19
C PRO A 73 7.78 -6.97 -3.07
N SER A 74 6.57 -6.91 -2.54
CA SER A 74 5.39 -6.43 -3.24
C SER A 74 5.32 -4.90 -3.29
N GLY A 75 4.78 -4.34 -4.38
CA GLY A 75 4.75 -2.90 -4.65
C GLY A 75 3.39 -2.23 -4.40
N TYR A 76 3.41 -1.09 -3.71
CA TYR A 76 2.22 -0.36 -3.27
C TYR A 76 2.35 1.15 -3.53
N THR A 77 1.22 1.82 -3.72
CA THR A 77 1.13 3.29 -3.80
C THR A 77 0.94 3.87 -2.40
N LYS A 78 1.80 4.78 -1.95
CA LYS A 78 1.67 5.50 -0.67
C LYS A 78 0.37 6.32 -0.68
N LEU A 79 -0.47 6.21 0.36
CA LEU A 79 -1.71 6.99 0.44
C LEU A 79 -1.51 8.43 0.94
N PHE A 80 -0.53 8.64 1.82
CA PHE A 80 -0.32 9.94 2.46
C PHE A 80 -0.15 11.11 1.47
N PRO A 81 0.64 11.00 0.37
CA PRO A 81 0.76 12.09 -0.61
C PRO A 81 -0.54 12.46 -1.32
N TYR A 82 -1.56 11.60 -1.26
CA TYR A 82 -2.86 11.81 -1.91
C TYR A 82 -3.94 12.28 -0.94
N SER A 83 -3.65 12.48 0.35
CA SER A 83 -4.66 12.85 1.36
C SER A 83 -5.43 14.10 0.97
N ASP A 84 -4.75 15.12 0.46
CA ASP A 84 -5.37 16.39 0.10
C ASP A 84 -6.31 16.24 -1.08
N TRP A 85 -5.90 15.47 -2.09
CA TRP A 85 -6.76 15.15 -3.23
C TRP A 85 -7.98 14.33 -2.79
N ILE A 86 -7.79 13.31 -1.94
CA ILE A 86 -8.89 12.48 -1.42
C ILE A 86 -9.88 13.35 -0.64
N HIS A 87 -9.40 14.19 0.29
CA HIS A 87 -10.24 15.13 1.02
C HIS A 87 -10.95 16.10 0.09
N ASN A 88 -10.25 16.67 -0.89
CA ASN A 88 -10.85 17.57 -1.87
C ASN A 88 -11.99 16.90 -2.64
N VAL A 89 -11.78 15.67 -3.13
CA VAL A 89 -12.79 14.91 -3.86
C VAL A 89 -13.99 14.58 -2.97
N ILE A 90 -13.78 14.19 -1.71
CA ILE A 90 -14.87 13.87 -0.80
C ILE A 90 -15.67 15.12 -0.42
N TYR A 91 -14.99 16.19 0.00
CA TYR A 91 -15.65 17.37 0.56
C TYR A 91 -16.20 18.34 -0.50
N ASN A 92 -15.57 18.44 -1.69
CA ASN A 92 -16.03 19.37 -2.73
C ASN A 92 -17.07 18.77 -3.68
N ASN A 93 -17.24 17.45 -3.72
CA ASN A 93 -18.26 16.80 -4.58
C ASN A 93 -19.60 16.54 -3.85
N ASN A 94 -19.92 17.27 -2.77
CA ASN A 94 -21.12 17.06 -1.95
C ASN A 94 -21.29 15.63 -1.38
N TYR A 95 -20.25 14.79 -1.40
CA TYR A 95 -20.25 13.53 -0.67
C TYR A 95 -20.03 13.83 0.82
N LYS A 96 -21.11 14.08 1.56
CA LYS A 96 -21.08 14.17 3.02
C LYS A 96 -20.72 12.81 3.62
N ILE A 97 -19.44 12.45 3.59
CA ILE A 97 -18.91 11.45 4.50
C ILE A 97 -18.65 12.19 5.80
N MET A 98 -19.34 11.78 6.87
CA MET A 98 -19.21 12.41 8.18
C MET A 98 -17.73 12.46 8.57
N PRO A 99 -17.25 13.57 9.14
CA PRO A 99 -15.88 13.64 9.63
C PRO A 99 -15.71 12.58 10.72
N SER A 100 -14.71 11.73 10.58
CA SER A 100 -14.14 11.00 11.71
C SER A 100 -13.71 12.04 12.74
N ILE A 101 -14.29 11.95 13.93
CA ILE A 101 -14.02 12.79 15.11
C ILE A 101 -12.52 12.83 15.43
#